data_AF-A0A7T8K9C4-F1
#
_entry.id   AF-A0A7T8K9C4-F1
#
_cell.length_a   1.000
_cell.length_b   1.000
_cell.length_c   1.000
_cell.angle_alpha   90.00
_cell.angle_beta   90.00
_cell.angle_gamma   90.00
#
_symmetry.space_group_name_H-M   'P 1'
#
loop_
_entity.id
_entity.type
_entity.pdbx_description
1 polymer ?
#
loop_
_entity_poly.entity_id
_entity_poly.type
_entity_poly.pdbx_seq_one_letter_code
_entity_poly.pdbx_strand_id
1 'polypeptide(L)'
;ATCQCQVKDMVCGSDGLTYPTICSLNEETLRRGEPDKYNPQLTIANWGPCNEGPNIITPPKDITGPLGANLTLSCEVKGFPAPVITWKF
;
A
#
# COMPACT_ATOMS: atom_id res chain seq x y z
N ALA A 1 -6.09 -16.80 27.41
CA ALA A 1 -5.59 -17.11 26.05
C ALA A 1 -6.27 -16.17 25.06
N THR A 2 -5.59 -15.75 24.00
CA THR A 2 -6.11 -14.80 22.99
C THR A 2 -6.16 -15.48 21.64
N CYS A 3 -7.33 -15.56 21.01
CA CYS A 3 -7.47 -16.10 19.66
C CYS A 3 -7.02 -15.04 18.63
N GLN A 4 -6.21 -15.45 17.66
CA GLN A 4 -5.72 -14.58 16.59
C GLN A 4 -5.82 -15.29 15.24
N CYS A 5 -5.88 -14.50 14.17
CA CYS A 5 -5.85 -15.03 12.81
C CYS A 5 -4.55 -15.80 12.55
N GLN A 6 -4.66 -17.00 11.98
CA GLN A 6 -3.48 -17.77 11.59
C GLN A 6 -2.83 -17.22 10.31
N VAL A 7 -3.66 -16.70 9.40
CA VAL A 7 -3.21 -16.11 8.14
C VAL A 7 -2.76 -14.67 8.40
N LYS A 8 -1.54 -14.34 7.99
CA LYS A 8 -0.92 -13.02 8.18
C LYS A 8 -0.79 -12.22 6.88
N ASP A 9 -1.22 -12.80 5.77
CA ASP A 9 -1.15 -12.18 4.45
C ASP A 9 -2.24 -11.11 4.31
N MET A 10 -1.82 -9.96 3.79
CA MET A 10 -2.69 -8.84 3.49
C MET A 10 -3.57 -9.10 2.26
N VAL A 11 -4.74 -8.46 2.23
CA VAL A 11 -5.70 -8.55 1.12
C VAL A 11 -6.26 -7.18 0.78
N CYS A 12 -6.53 -6.95 -0.50
CA CYS A 12 -7.23 -5.75 -0.97
C CYS A 12 -8.73 -6.04 -1.03
N GLY A 13 -9.52 -5.22 -0.34
CA GLY A 13 -10.98 -5.32 -0.36
C GLY A 13 -11.60 -4.72 -1.63
N SER A 14 -12.84 -5.10 -1.91
CA SER A 14 -13.67 -4.52 -2.99
C SER A 14 -13.99 -3.04 -2.78
N ASP A 15 -13.74 -2.54 -1.57
CA ASP A 15 -13.81 -1.13 -1.18
C ASP A 15 -12.51 -0.34 -1.43
N GLY A 16 -11.47 -0.99 -1.98
CA GLY A 16 -10.18 -0.36 -2.23
C GLY A 16 -9.32 -0.19 -0.97
N LEU A 17 -9.70 -0.79 0.15
CA LEU A 17 -8.92 -0.75 1.39
C LEU A 17 -8.04 -1.99 1.53
N THR A 18 -6.82 -1.79 2.02
CA THR A 18 -5.92 -2.90 2.35
C THR A 18 -6.21 -3.39 3.76
N TYR A 19 -6.53 -4.66 3.90
CA TYR A 19 -6.72 -5.32 5.18
C TYR A 19 -5.46 -6.09 5.56
N PRO A 20 -4.95 -5.95 6.80
CA PRO A 20 -3.73 -6.65 7.24
C PRO A 20 -3.83 -8.17 7.13
N THR A 21 -5.03 -8.73 7.30
CA THR A 21 -5.31 -10.16 7.16
C THR A 21 -6.69 -10.41 6.59
N ILE A 22 -6.93 -11.62 6.08
CA ILE A 22 -8.27 -12.07 5.71
C ILE A 22 -9.26 -12.03 6.88
N CYS A 23 -8.81 -12.28 8.11
CA CYS A 23 -9.69 -12.22 9.28
C CYS A 23 -10.18 -10.80 9.56
N SER A 24 -9.33 -9.78 9.38
CA SER A 24 -9.76 -8.39 9.52
C SER A 24 -10.75 -7.94 8.44
N LEU A 25 -10.63 -8.47 7.22
CA LEU A 25 -11.63 -8.24 6.17
C LEU A 25 -12.96 -8.89 6.55
N ASN A 26 -12.94 -10.15 7.02
CA ASN A 26 -14.13 -10.86 7.45
C ASN A 26 -14.80 -10.20 8.67
N GLU A 27 -14.01 -9.71 9.62
CA GLU A 27 -14.51 -8.95 10.76
C GLU A 27 -15.22 -7.67 10.30
N GLU A 28 -14.66 -6.97 9.32
CA GLU A 28 -15.28 -5.79 8.74
C GLU A 28 -16.57 -6.12 7.98
N THR A 29 -16.62 -7.24 7.25
CA THR A 29 -17.86 -7.74 6.63
C THR A 29 -18.96 -7.97 7.67
N LEU A 30 -18.62 -8.52 8.85
CA LEU A 30 -19.59 -8.70 9.95
C LEU A 30 -20.03 -7.36 10.55
N ARG A 31 -19.12 -6.40 10.70
CA ARG A 31 -19.44 -5.05 11.23
C ARG A 31 -20.36 -4.28 10.31
N ARG A 32 -20.20 -4.43 9.00
CA ARG A 32 -21.05 -3.80 7.98
C ARG A 32 -22.47 -4.35 7.94
N GLY A 33 -22.69 -5.58 8.40
CA GLY A 33 -24.02 -6.20 8.39
C GLY A 33 -24.46 -6.69 7.01
N GLU A 34 -25.76 -6.81 6.80
CA GLU A 34 -26.32 -7.30 5.54
C GLU A 34 -26.07 -6.30 4.39
N PRO A 35 -25.66 -6.78 3.20
CA PRO A 35 -25.47 -5.90 2.05
C PRO A 35 -26.77 -5.24 1.60
N ASP A 36 -26.70 -3.95 1.29
CA ASP A 36 -27.81 -3.17 0.74
C ASP A 36 -27.35 -2.26 -0.39
N LYS A 37 -28.25 -1.39 -0.87
CA LYS A 37 -27.97 -0.46 -1.98
C LYS A 37 -26.81 0.51 -1.70
N TYR A 38 -26.62 0.91 -0.44
CA TYR A 38 -25.62 1.86 0.01
C TYR A 38 -24.40 1.18 0.64
N ASN A 39 -24.55 -0.08 1.06
CA ASN A 39 -23.50 -0.90 1.65
C ASN A 39 -23.31 -2.20 0.85
N PRO A 40 -22.55 -2.17 -0.26
CA PRO A 40 -22.30 -3.36 -1.05
C PRO A 40 -21.48 -4.40 -0.27
N GLN A 41 -21.59 -5.66 -0.67
CA GLN A 41 -20.85 -6.76 -0.04
C GLN A 41 -19.33 -6.54 -0.15
N LEU A 42 -18.65 -6.55 1.00
CA LEU A 42 -17.19 -6.52 1.05
C LEU A 42 -16.63 -7.91 0.67
N THR A 43 -15.80 -7.93 -0.36
CA THR A 43 -15.14 -9.14 -0.88
C THR A 43 -13.65 -8.88 -1.11
N ILE A 44 -12.90 -9.93 -1.38
CA ILE A 44 -11.49 -9.80 -1.75
C ILE A 44 -11.42 -9.37 -3.22
N ALA A 45 -10.84 -8.21 -3.50
CA ALA A 45 -10.51 -7.78 -4.84
C ALA A 45 -9.24 -8.48 -5.34
N ASN A 46 -8.17 -8.48 -4.55
CA ASN A 46 -6.89 -9.12 -4.86
C ASN A 46 -6.15 -9.57 -3.58
N TRP A 47 -5.26 -10.55 -3.72
CA TRP A 47 -4.30 -10.88 -2.66
C TRP A 47 -3.14 -9.89 -2.65
N GLY A 48 -2.69 -9.50 -1.46
CA GLY A 48 -1.74 -8.41 -1.28
C GLY A 48 -2.42 -7.06 -0.95
N PRO A 49 -1.63 -5.99 -0.84
CA PRO A 49 -2.17 -4.65 -0.62
C PRO A 49 -2.87 -4.14 -1.89
N CYS A 50 -3.73 -3.14 -1.71
CA CYS A 50 -4.35 -2.46 -2.83
C CYS A 50 -3.33 -1.69 -3.65
N ASN A 51 -3.62 -1.54 -4.94
CA ASN A 51 -2.77 -0.77 -5.84
C ASN A 51 -2.75 0.69 -5.42
N GLU A 52 -1.56 1.20 -5.18
CA GLU A 52 -1.31 2.59 -4.80
C GLU A 52 -0.27 3.18 -5.75
N GLY A 53 -0.60 4.31 -6.36
CA GLY A 53 0.32 5.00 -7.26
C GLY A 53 1.59 5.47 -6.54
N PRO A 54 2.68 5.73 -7.29
CA PRO A 54 3.92 6.23 -6.70
C PRO A 54 3.71 7.58 -5.98
N ASN A 55 4.04 7.61 -4.70
CA ASN A 55 4.07 8.80 -3.87
C ASN A 55 5.51 9.09 -3.43
N ILE A 56 6.05 10.24 -3.81
CA ILE A 56 7.41 10.66 -3.42
C ILE A 56 7.38 11.09 -1.96
N ILE A 57 8.01 10.30 -1.09
CA ILE A 57 8.15 10.58 0.34
C ILE A 57 9.31 11.54 0.57
N THR A 58 10.45 11.24 -0.05
CA THR A 58 11.66 12.04 0.06
C THR A 58 12.11 12.43 -1.34
N PRO A 59 11.88 13.67 -1.79
CA PRO A 59 12.36 14.13 -3.09
C PRO A 59 13.89 14.31 -3.08
N PRO A 60 14.54 14.18 -4.24
CA PRO A 60 15.96 14.53 -4.36
C PRO A 60 16.18 16.00 -4.06
N LYS A 61 17.33 16.31 -3.47
CA LYS A 61 17.76 17.67 -3.17
C LYS A 61 18.92 18.05 -4.08
N ASP A 62 18.98 19.34 -4.41
CA ASP A 62 20.12 19.90 -5.11
C ASP A 62 21.37 19.80 -4.23
N ILE A 63 22.45 19.32 -4.83
CA ILE A 63 23.75 19.16 -4.17
C ILE A 63 24.85 19.77 -5.03
N THR A 64 25.80 20.42 -4.38
CA THR A 64 26.97 21.00 -5.03
C THR A 64 28.22 20.33 -4.50
N GLY A 65 29.24 20.19 -5.35
CA GLY A 65 30.51 19.59 -4.99
C GLY A 65 31.64 20.15 -5.85
N PRO A 66 32.90 19.99 -5.41
CA PRO A 66 34.05 20.38 -6.20
C PRO A 66 34.14 19.55 -7.49
N LEU A 67 34.87 20.07 -8.48
CA LEU A 67 35.11 19.36 -9.73
C LEU A 67 35.76 17.99 -9.47
N GLY A 68 35.22 16.95 -10.08
CA GLY A 68 35.67 15.57 -9.89
C GLY A 68 35.06 14.85 -8.68
N ALA A 69 34.20 15.50 -7.89
CA ALA A 69 33.48 14.84 -6.82
C ALA A 69 32.38 13.90 -7.35
N ASN A 70 32.18 12.77 -6.68
CA ASN A 70 31.03 11.90 -6.89
C ASN A 70 29.84 12.40 -6.06
N LEU A 71 28.72 12.64 -6.73
CA LEU A 71 27.49 13.14 -6.13
C LEU A 71 26.44 12.01 -6.09
N THR A 72 25.77 11.83 -4.94
CA THR A 72 24.71 10.84 -4.77
C THR A 72 23.38 11.54 -4.50
N LEU A 73 22.39 11.34 -5.36
CA LEU A 73 21.02 11.82 -5.16
C LEU A 73 20.17 10.69 -4.57
N SER A 74 19.47 10.98 -3.48
CA SER A 74 18.55 10.03 -2.84
C SER A 74 17.11 10.39 -3.18
N CYS A 75 16.27 9.40 -3.46
CA CYS A 75 14.84 9.55 -3.65
C CYS A 75 14.13 8.36 -2.99
N GLU A 76 13.11 8.65 -2.18
CA GLU A 76 12.28 7.62 -1.56
C GLU A 76 10.86 7.76 -2.09
N VAL A 77 10.33 6.67 -2.65
CA VAL A 77 9.00 6.60 -3.25
C VAL A 77 8.28 5.40 -2.66
N LYS A 78 7.03 5.59 -2.25
CA LYS A 78 6.11 4.52 -1.84
C LYS A 78 5.10 4.25 -2.94
N GLY A 79 4.58 3.03 -2.99
CA GLY A 79 3.56 2.62 -3.94
C GLY A 79 3.49 1.11 -4.01
N PHE A 80 2.35 0.60 -4.49
CA PHE A 80 2.17 -0.82 -4.75
C PHE A 80 1.49 -1.06 -6.11
N PRO A 81 2.04 -1.94 -6.97
CA PRO A 81 3.32 -2.62 -6.84
C PRO A 81 4.50 -1.64 -6.74
N ALA A 82 5.66 -2.13 -6.30
CA ALA A 82 6.83 -1.28 -6.09
C ALA A 82 7.13 -0.42 -7.33
N PRO A 83 7.22 0.92 -7.19
CA PRO A 83 7.33 1.81 -8.33
C PRO A 83 8.73 1.79 -8.95
N VAL A 84 8.81 2.12 -10.24
CA VAL A 84 10.08 2.27 -10.96
C VAL A 84 10.57 3.71 -10.88
N ILE A 85 11.79 3.91 -10.39
CA ILE A 85 12.43 5.24 -10.26
C ILE A 85 13.29 5.50 -11.50
N THR A 86 13.10 6.65 -12.15
CA THR A 86 13.90 7.08 -13.31
C THR A 86 14.46 8.48 -13.08
N TRP A 87 15.74 8.66 -13.37
CA TRP A 87 16.42 9.96 -13.31
C TRP A 87 16.44 10.60 -14.69
N LYS A 88 16.15 11.91 -14.76
CA LYS A 88 16.22 12.72 -15.98
C LYS A 88 17.13 13.92 -15.73
N PHE A 89 17.85 14.32 -16.77
CA PHE A 89 18.76 15.47 -16.80
C PHE A 89 18.09 16.68 -17.44
#